data_AF-A0A8H6PNX2-F1
#
_entry.id   AF-A0A8H6PNX2-F1
#
_cell.length_a   1.000
_cell.length_b   1.000
_cell.length_c   1.000
_cell.angle_alpha   90.00
_cell.angle_beta   90.00
_cell.angle_gamma   90.00
#
_symmetry.space_group_name_H-M   'P 1'
#
loop_
_entity.id
_entity.type
_entity.pdbx_description
1 polymer ?
#
loop_
_entity_poly.entity_id
_entity_poly.type
_entity_poly.pdbx_seq_one_letter_code
_entity_poly.pdbx_strand_id
1 'polypeptide(L)'
;MSSAKRVSKPPSSTSHRTMQRRPLKDLIDSNRARAGELTPYELGIIHGFNFGGLGLGSREISDELEIPESTVQRILEETPRDRGGPVRLSSRDERTILSALCADPSISYKEIRRKVGVDASDYTIRQCLKKLGYGDRSRKKRPQVTKEAVKPSTRPGQADVVQ
;
A
#
# COMPACT_ATOMS: atom_id res chain seq x y z
N MET A 1 40.21 -71.82 18.14
CA MET A 1 38.80 -71.68 18.57
C MET A 1 38.76 -70.64 19.69
N SER A 2 38.20 -69.45 19.45
CA SER A 2 38.08 -68.41 20.48
C SER A 2 36.71 -67.76 20.37
N SER A 3 35.85 -68.04 21.36
CA SER A 3 34.47 -67.57 21.43
C SER A 3 34.41 -66.18 22.05
N ALA A 4 33.98 -65.19 21.29
CA ALA A 4 33.68 -63.85 21.82
C ALA A 4 32.30 -63.85 22.49
N LYS A 5 32.29 -63.79 23.83
CA LYS A 5 31.09 -63.66 24.67
C LYS A 5 30.59 -62.21 24.60
N ARG A 6 29.43 -61.96 23.98
CA ARG A 6 28.79 -60.63 23.98
C ARG A 6 28.20 -60.35 25.37
N VAL A 7 28.72 -59.34 26.04
CA VAL A 7 28.15 -58.78 27.28
C VAL A 7 27.02 -57.84 26.90
N SER A 8 25.79 -58.14 27.34
CA SER A 8 24.64 -57.25 27.19
C SER A 8 24.73 -56.10 28.20
N LYS A 9 24.63 -54.86 27.72
CA LYS A 9 24.54 -53.67 28.59
C LYS A 9 23.15 -53.62 29.26
N PRO A 10 23.06 -53.31 30.56
CA PRO A 10 21.77 -53.08 31.20
C PRO A 10 21.11 -51.79 30.70
N PRO A 11 19.77 -51.71 30.69
CA PRO A 11 19.07 -50.49 30.29
C PRO A 11 19.32 -49.37 31.30
N SER A 12 19.78 -48.23 30.82
CA SER A 12 19.97 -47.03 31.64
C SER A 12 18.62 -46.50 32.11
N SER A 13 18.35 -46.55 33.42
CA SER A 13 17.18 -45.91 34.02
C SER A 13 17.37 -44.40 34.03
N THR A 14 17.01 -43.74 32.93
CA THR A 14 16.97 -42.27 32.86
C THR A 14 15.82 -41.78 33.72
N SER A 15 16.15 -41.39 34.95
CA SER A 15 15.20 -40.70 35.83
C SER A 15 14.90 -39.34 35.23
N HIS A 16 13.70 -39.15 34.68
CA HIS A 16 13.24 -37.86 34.19
C HIS A 16 13.03 -36.93 35.38
N ARG A 17 14.08 -36.16 35.73
CA ARG A 17 14.01 -35.06 36.68
C ARG A 17 13.11 -34.00 36.07
N THR A 18 11.85 -33.95 36.49
CA THR A 18 10.92 -32.89 36.11
C THR A 18 11.47 -31.57 36.62
N MET A 19 12.06 -30.77 35.72
CA MET A 19 12.45 -29.40 36.06
C MET A 19 11.17 -28.61 36.32
N GLN A 20 10.95 -28.19 37.57
CA GLN A 20 9.90 -27.24 37.89
C GLN A 20 10.17 -25.96 37.11
N ARG A 21 9.34 -25.67 36.11
CA ARG A 21 9.41 -24.43 35.33
C ARG A 21 9.04 -23.28 36.26
N ARG A 22 9.90 -22.25 36.33
CA ARG A 22 9.54 -21.01 37.04
C ARG A 22 8.25 -20.44 36.42
N PRO A 23 7.29 -19.99 37.23
CA PRO A 23 6.07 -19.38 36.72
C PRO A 23 6.42 -18.12 35.91
N LEU A 24 5.86 -17.99 34.71
CA LEU A 24 6.08 -16.85 33.80
C LEU A 24 5.66 -15.48 34.37
N LYS A 25 4.94 -15.47 35.49
CA LYS A 25 4.38 -14.27 36.10
C LYS A 25 5.43 -13.27 36.57
N ASP A 26 6.63 -13.73 36.94
CA ASP A 26 7.66 -12.85 37.48
C ASP A 26 8.51 -12.17 36.38
N LEU A 27 8.38 -12.61 35.11
CA LEU A 27 9.15 -12.06 33.99
C LEU A 27 8.36 -11.09 33.11
N ILE A 28 7.02 -11.08 33.19
CA ILE A 28 6.16 -10.32 32.29
C ILE A 28 5.29 -9.39 33.13
N ASP A 29 5.75 -8.14 33.27
CA ASP A 29 4.93 -7.08 33.85
C ASP A 29 3.78 -6.74 32.89
N SER A 30 2.58 -7.14 33.30
CA SER A 30 1.34 -6.91 32.53
C SER A 30 0.91 -5.44 32.56
N ASN A 31 1.48 -4.64 33.47
CA ASN A 31 1.24 -3.20 33.60
C ASN A 31 2.26 -2.36 32.83
N ARG A 32 3.22 -2.98 32.13
CA ARG A 32 4.12 -2.25 31.24
C ARG A 32 3.30 -1.64 30.10
N ALA A 33 3.00 -0.36 30.21
CA ALA A 33 2.35 0.41 29.17
C ALA A 33 3.11 0.21 27.85
N ARG A 34 2.37 -0.03 26.77
CA ARG A 34 2.98 -0.04 25.43
C ARG A 34 3.59 1.34 25.23
N ALA A 35 4.88 1.38 24.92
CA ALA A 35 5.55 2.63 24.58
C ALA A 35 4.73 3.32 23.48
N GLY A 36 4.34 4.56 23.71
CA GLY A 36 3.64 5.37 22.72
C GLY A 36 4.50 5.51 21.46
N GLU A 37 3.85 5.75 20.32
CA GLU A 37 4.58 6.14 19.12
C GLU A 37 5.30 7.46 19.39
N LEU A 38 6.56 7.58 18.95
CA LEU A 38 7.29 8.85 19.06
C LEU A 38 6.53 9.95 18.33
N THR A 39 6.53 11.13 18.93
CA THR A 39 5.98 12.32 18.31
C THR A 39 6.86 12.78 17.14
N PRO A 40 6.30 13.47 16.14
CA PRO A 40 7.09 14.04 15.04
C PRO A 40 8.19 14.99 15.50
N TYR A 41 7.99 15.64 16.65
CA TYR A 41 8.98 16.53 17.26
C TYR A 41 10.20 15.75 17.77
N GLU A 42 9.98 14.67 18.52
CA GLU A 42 11.06 13.79 19.02
C GLU A 42 11.83 13.15 17.87
N LEU A 43 11.15 12.72 16.80
CA LEU A 43 11.79 12.25 15.57
C LEU A 43 12.70 13.32 14.95
N GLY A 44 12.23 14.57 14.88
CA GLY A 44 13.01 15.70 14.39
C GLY A 44 14.26 15.95 15.23
N ILE A 45 14.17 15.83 16.55
CA ILE A 45 15.32 15.97 17.46
C ILE A 45 16.34 14.85 17.24
N ILE A 46 15.90 13.59 17.14
CA ILE A 46 16.78 12.44 16.88
C ILE A 46 17.56 12.62 15.57
N HIS A 47 16.88 13.02 14.50
CA HIS A 47 17.55 13.33 13.24
C HIS A 47 18.46 14.56 13.35
N GLY A 48 18.06 15.58 14.13
CA GLY A 48 18.86 16.77 14.40
C GLY A 48 20.17 16.46 15.14
N PHE A 49 20.17 15.58 16.14
CA PHE A 49 21.38 15.18 16.85
C PHE A 49 22.36 14.39 15.97
N ASN A 50 21.83 13.53 15.09
CA ASN A 50 22.67 12.71 14.21
C ASN A 50 23.21 13.49 12.99
N PHE A 51 22.38 14.30 12.34
CA PHE A 51 22.74 15.02 11.10
C PHE A 51 23.18 16.48 11.32
N GLY A 52 22.78 17.11 12.43
CA GLY A 52 23.02 18.52 12.73
C GLY A 52 24.43 18.87 13.21
N GLY A 53 25.39 17.96 13.07
CA GLY A 53 26.82 18.22 13.31
C GLY A 53 27.35 17.87 14.70
N LEU A 54 26.50 17.40 15.62
CA LEU A 54 26.96 16.86 16.92
C LEU A 54 27.46 15.41 16.79
N GLY A 55 27.00 14.66 15.78
CA GLY A 55 27.48 13.31 15.49
C GLY A 55 27.26 12.32 16.63
N LEU A 56 26.25 12.57 17.47
CA LEU A 56 26.00 11.75 18.65
C LEU A 56 25.59 10.33 18.25
N GLY A 57 26.12 9.36 18.98
CA GLY A 57 25.77 7.95 18.81
C GLY A 57 24.36 7.64 19.28
N SER A 58 23.79 6.52 18.82
CA SER A 58 22.46 6.03 19.25
C SER A 58 22.28 5.98 20.76
N ARG A 59 23.36 5.63 21.47
CA ARG A 59 23.40 5.55 22.94
C ARG A 59 23.30 6.91 23.62
N GLU A 60 24.02 7.91 23.10
CA GLU A 60 24.01 9.26 23.67
C GLU A 60 22.65 9.93 23.47
N ILE A 61 22.03 9.71 22.30
CA ILE A 61 20.68 10.18 22.00
C ILE A 61 19.63 9.46 22.88
N SER A 62 19.83 8.16 23.13
CA SER A 62 18.99 7.37 24.04
C SER A 62 19.02 7.92 25.46
N ASP A 63 20.20 8.27 25.96
CA ASP A 63 20.39 8.80 27.31
C ASP A 63 19.79 10.22 27.43
N GLU A 64 19.96 11.07 26.41
CA GLU A 64 19.45 12.45 26.41
C GLU A 64 17.92 12.52 26.31
N LEU A 65 17.30 11.63 25.52
CA LEU A 65 15.85 11.66 25.27
C LEU A 65 15.06 10.67 26.14
N GLU A 66 15.73 9.85 26.95
CA GLU A 66 15.13 8.73 27.71
C GLU A 66 14.35 7.75 26.82
N ILE A 67 14.76 7.62 25.55
CA ILE A 67 14.14 6.74 24.55
C ILE A 67 14.99 5.48 24.43
N PRO A 68 14.42 4.27 24.38
CA PRO A 68 15.21 3.05 24.23
C PRO A 68 16.16 3.11 23.02
N GLU A 69 17.44 2.78 23.24
CA GLU A 69 18.48 2.79 22.19
C GLU A 69 18.06 2.03 20.93
N SER A 70 17.37 0.89 21.08
CA SER A 70 16.86 0.10 19.95
C SER A 70 15.86 0.86 19.08
N THR A 71 15.13 1.82 19.65
CA THR A 71 14.19 2.67 18.93
C THR A 71 14.92 3.78 18.20
N VAL A 72 15.90 4.41 18.86
CA VAL A 72 16.76 5.42 18.25
C VAL A 72 17.53 4.82 17.07
N GLN A 73 18.18 3.66 17.27
CA GLN A 73 18.90 2.94 16.23
C GLN A 73 17.98 2.63 15.03
N ARG A 74 16.77 2.13 15.28
CA ARG A 74 15.80 1.88 14.21
C ARG A 74 15.45 3.15 13.42
N ILE A 75 15.28 4.29 14.10
CA ILE A 75 14.95 5.58 13.45
C ILE A 75 16.13 6.08 12.61
N LEU A 76 17.36 5.92 13.09
CA LEU A 76 18.57 6.34 12.38
C LEU A 76 18.87 5.44 11.17
N GLU A 77 18.58 4.14 11.27
CA GLU A 77 18.73 3.16 10.19
C GLU A 77 17.58 3.20 9.17
N GLU A 78 16.38 3.63 9.58
CA GLU A 78 15.25 3.84 8.69
C GLU A 78 15.53 5.04 7.76
N THR A 79 16.18 4.75 6.63
CA THR A 79 16.03 5.57 5.42
C THR A 79 14.54 5.71 5.12
N PRO A 80 14.06 6.84 4.57
CA PRO A 80 12.65 7.01 4.25
C PRO A 80 12.27 5.86 3.32
N ARG A 81 11.58 4.86 3.88
CA ARG A 81 11.07 3.75 3.09
C ARG A 81 10.12 4.42 2.13
N ASP A 82 10.50 4.47 0.85
CA ASP A 82 9.56 4.61 -0.25
C ASP A 82 8.59 3.45 -0.10
N ARG A 83 7.58 3.63 0.75
CA ARG A 83 6.45 2.74 0.88
C ARG A 83 5.79 2.85 -0.48
N GLY A 84 6.16 1.96 -1.39
CA GLY A 84 5.75 1.96 -2.79
C GLY A 84 4.27 2.23 -2.87
N GLY A 85 3.93 3.50 -3.08
CA GLY A 85 2.55 3.94 -3.10
C GLY A 85 1.88 3.26 -4.28
N PRO A 86 0.56 3.00 -4.22
CA PRO A 86 -0.15 2.52 -5.38
C PRO A 86 0.14 3.47 -6.55
N VAL A 87 0.63 2.92 -7.67
CA VAL A 87 0.97 3.68 -8.88
C VAL A 87 -0.25 4.50 -9.27
N ARG A 88 -0.15 5.82 -9.08
CA ARG A 88 -1.21 6.75 -9.44
C ARG A 88 -1.12 7.01 -10.93
N LEU A 89 -2.28 7.03 -11.59
CA LEU A 89 -2.39 7.58 -12.93
C LEU A 89 -1.83 9.00 -12.94
N SER A 90 -1.08 9.34 -13.99
CA SER A 90 -0.64 10.72 -14.15
C SER A 90 -1.86 11.61 -14.36
N SER A 91 -1.80 12.86 -13.90
CA SER A 91 -2.89 13.83 -14.11
C SER A 91 -3.22 14.01 -15.60
N ARG A 92 -2.26 13.75 -16.49
CA ARG A 92 -2.45 13.78 -17.95
C ARG A 92 -3.31 12.61 -18.42
N ASP A 93 -3.05 11.41 -17.90
CA ASP A 93 -3.83 10.21 -18.25
C ASP A 93 -5.25 10.32 -17.72
N GLU A 94 -5.44 10.83 -16.50
CA GLU A 94 -6.78 11.09 -15.94
C GLU A 94 -7.60 12.02 -16.86
N ARG A 95 -7.00 13.13 -17.31
CA ARG A 95 -7.65 14.06 -18.25
C ARG A 95 -7.97 13.41 -19.59
N THR A 96 -7.06 12.58 -20.11
CA THR A 96 -7.24 11.95 -21.42
C THR A 96 -8.33 10.87 -21.37
N ILE A 97 -8.39 10.11 -20.27
CA ILE A 97 -9.49 9.19 -19.94
C ILE A 97 -10.82 9.95 -19.90
N LEU A 98 -10.88 11.10 -19.22
CA LEU A 98 -12.08 11.93 -19.17
C LEU A 98 -12.48 12.45 -20.55
N SER A 99 -11.54 12.94 -21.36
CA SER A 99 -11.83 13.42 -22.72
C SER A 99 -12.42 12.31 -23.60
N ALA A 100 -11.86 11.10 -23.56
CA ALA A 100 -12.39 9.95 -24.28
C ALA A 100 -13.81 9.57 -23.80
N LEU A 101 -14.05 9.67 -22.49
CA LEU A 101 -15.34 9.39 -21.86
C LEU A 101 -16.41 10.47 -22.16
N CYS A 102 -15.99 11.71 -22.36
CA CYS A 102 -16.85 12.82 -22.77
C CYS A 102 -17.22 12.72 -24.25
N ALA A 103 -16.28 12.31 -25.11
CA ALA A 103 -16.54 12.08 -26.53
C ALA A 103 -17.55 10.94 -26.75
N ASP A 104 -17.31 9.79 -26.11
CA ASP A 104 -18.16 8.60 -26.25
C ASP A 104 -18.66 8.11 -24.88
N PRO A 105 -19.85 8.53 -24.42
CA PRO A 105 -20.35 8.19 -23.09
C PRO A 105 -20.62 6.70 -22.85
N SER A 106 -20.62 5.90 -23.92
CA SER A 106 -20.95 4.48 -23.92
C SER A 106 -19.72 3.58 -24.08
N ILE A 107 -18.53 4.16 -24.14
CA ILE A 107 -17.28 3.44 -24.32
C ILE A 107 -16.99 2.50 -23.14
N SER A 108 -16.50 1.30 -23.43
CA SER A 108 -16.09 0.36 -22.40
C SER A 108 -14.72 0.72 -21.79
N TYR A 109 -14.44 0.32 -20.55
CA TYR A 109 -13.14 0.57 -19.92
C TYR A 109 -11.97 -0.02 -20.73
N LYS A 110 -12.17 -1.20 -21.34
CA LYS A 110 -11.21 -1.85 -22.23
C LYS A 110 -10.92 -1.02 -23.49
N GLU A 111 -11.92 -0.35 -24.04
CA GLU A 111 -11.75 0.56 -25.18
C GLU A 111 -11.09 1.87 -24.77
N ILE A 112 -11.43 2.44 -23.61
CA ILE A 112 -10.72 3.60 -23.05
C ILE A 112 -9.23 3.26 -22.92
N ARG A 113 -8.89 2.12 -22.32
CA ARG A 113 -7.50 1.66 -22.18
C ARG A 113 -6.79 1.59 -23.53
N ARG A 114 -7.44 1.03 -24.56
CA ARG A 114 -6.89 0.95 -25.93
C ARG A 114 -6.72 2.31 -26.60
N LYS A 115 -7.69 3.23 -26.44
CA LYS A 115 -7.64 4.58 -27.05
C LYS A 115 -6.58 5.46 -26.40
N VAL A 116 -6.47 5.42 -25.07
CA VAL A 116 -5.55 6.29 -24.32
C VAL A 116 -4.14 5.70 -24.26
N GLY A 117 -4.00 4.38 -24.38
CA GLY A 117 -2.70 3.70 -24.35
C GLY A 117 -2.07 3.66 -22.96
N VAL A 118 -2.89 3.73 -21.89
CA VAL A 118 -2.38 3.70 -20.52
C VAL A 118 -2.12 2.27 -20.07
N ASP A 119 -0.98 2.06 -19.42
CA ASP A 119 -0.70 0.81 -18.70
C ASP A 119 -1.38 0.80 -17.32
N ALA A 120 -2.71 0.85 -17.34
CA ALA A 120 -3.54 0.77 -16.15
C ALA A 120 -4.58 -0.34 -16.33
N SER A 121 -4.88 -1.05 -15.23
CA SER A 121 -5.95 -2.03 -15.24
C SER A 121 -7.33 -1.35 -15.40
N ASP A 122 -8.31 -2.08 -15.92
CA ASP A 122 -9.71 -1.60 -16.03
C ASP A 122 -10.27 -1.19 -14.66
N TYR A 123 -9.84 -1.87 -13.58
CA TYR A 123 -10.18 -1.52 -12.22
C TYR A 123 -9.62 -0.14 -11.83
N THR A 124 -8.36 0.14 -12.17
CA THR A 124 -7.73 1.44 -11.91
C THR A 124 -8.45 2.57 -12.64
N ILE A 125 -8.82 2.37 -13.90
CA ILE A 125 -9.60 3.34 -14.68
C ILE A 125 -10.97 3.58 -14.03
N ARG A 126 -11.65 2.52 -13.59
CA ARG A 126 -12.92 2.64 -12.88
C ARG A 126 -12.79 3.41 -11.56
N GLN A 127 -11.75 3.15 -10.77
CA GLN A 127 -11.51 3.87 -9.51
C GLN A 127 -11.18 5.34 -9.76
N CYS A 128 -10.39 5.63 -10.81
CA CYS A 128 -10.11 7.00 -11.25
C CYS A 128 -11.41 7.74 -11.59
N LEU A 129 -12.28 7.13 -12.40
CA LEU A 129 -13.56 7.72 -12.76
C LEU A 129 -14.50 7.87 -11.56
N LYS A 130 -14.49 6.93 -10.62
CA LYS A 130 -15.25 7.05 -9.36
C LYS A 130 -14.77 8.22 -8.52
N LYS A 131 -13.46 8.40 -8.37
CA LYS A 131 -12.83 9.53 -7.67
C LYS A 131 -13.21 10.88 -8.31
N LEU A 132 -13.33 10.91 -9.63
CA LEU A 132 -13.72 12.10 -10.41
C LEU A 132 -15.25 12.32 -10.46
N GLY A 133 -16.06 11.45 -9.83
CA GLY A 133 -17.52 11.59 -9.78
C GLY A 133 -18.29 10.95 -10.95
N TYR A 134 -17.63 10.19 -11.82
CA TYR A 134 -18.22 9.53 -12.99
C TYR A 134 -18.58 8.04 -12.76
N GLY A 135 -18.55 7.56 -11.52
CA GLY A 135 -18.71 6.15 -11.18
C GLY A 135 -20.10 5.53 -11.42
N ASP A 136 -21.18 6.32 -11.35
CA ASP A 136 -22.57 5.82 -11.37
C ASP A 136 -23.29 5.95 -12.72
N ARG A 137 -22.52 6.08 -13.81
CA ARG A 137 -23.05 6.46 -15.13
C ARG A 137 -24.05 5.45 -15.72
N SER A 138 -24.00 4.18 -15.35
CA SER A 138 -24.96 3.16 -15.80
C SER A 138 -26.37 3.32 -15.21
N ARG A 139 -26.59 4.12 -14.16
CA ARG A 139 -27.87 4.13 -13.42
C ARG A 139 -28.82 5.28 -13.77
N LYS A 140 -28.37 6.34 -14.46
CA LYS A 140 -29.27 7.41 -14.91
C LYS A 140 -29.78 7.08 -16.31
N LYS A 141 -31.01 6.56 -16.36
CA LYS A 141 -31.81 6.24 -17.56
C LYS A 141 -31.50 7.23 -18.69
N ARG A 142 -30.95 6.74 -19.79
CA ARG A 142 -30.92 7.50 -21.04
C ARG A 142 -32.38 7.62 -21.51
N PRO A 143 -32.91 8.81 -21.83
CA PRO A 143 -34.14 8.86 -22.62
C PRO A 143 -33.89 8.03 -23.89
N GLN A 144 -34.76 7.07 -24.16
CA GLN A 144 -34.69 6.33 -25.42
C GLN A 144 -34.87 7.36 -26.53
N VAL A 145 -33.88 7.46 -27.42
CA VAL A 145 -34.04 8.24 -28.65
C VAL A 145 -35.06 7.47 -29.49
N THR A 146 -36.33 7.80 -29.32
CA THR A 146 -37.39 7.34 -30.22
C THR A 146 -37.13 7.98 -31.58
N LYS A 147 -37.38 7.23 -32.65
CA LYS A 147 -37.12 7.68 -34.04
C LYS A 147 -37.86 8.98 -34.41
N GLU A 148 -38.85 9.39 -33.61
CA GLU A 148 -39.62 10.63 -33.76
C GLU A 148 -38.84 11.91 -33.40
N ALA A 149 -37.76 11.81 -32.60
CA ALA A 149 -37.00 12.99 -32.16
C ALA A 149 -35.90 13.43 -33.16
N VAL A 150 -35.63 12.64 -34.20
CA VAL A 150 -34.68 13.01 -35.25
C VAL A 150 -35.44 13.81 -36.32
N LYS A 151 -35.71 15.09 -36.04
CA LYS A 151 -35.95 16.03 -37.13
C LYS A 151 -34.69 16.03 -38.01
N PRO A 152 -34.76 15.72 -39.31
CA PRO A 152 -33.61 15.93 -40.17
C PRO A 152 -33.28 17.41 -40.11
N SER A 153 -32.12 17.75 -39.57
CA SER A 153 -31.60 19.11 -39.67
C SER A 153 -31.27 19.33 -41.15
N THR A 154 -32.23 19.84 -41.91
CA THR A 154 -31.98 20.41 -43.23
C THR A 154 -30.89 21.45 -43.03
N ARG A 155 -29.66 21.17 -43.47
CA ARG A 155 -28.61 22.17 -43.51
C ARG A 155 -29.03 23.20 -44.57
N PRO A 156 -29.28 24.47 -44.22
CA PRO A 156 -29.47 25.48 -45.25
C PRO A 156 -28.12 25.74 -45.90
N GLY A 157 -27.96 25.39 -47.18
CA GLY A 157 -26.82 25.86 -47.98
C GLY A 157 -26.02 24.87 -48.82
N GLN A 158 -26.47 23.64 -49.05
CA GLN A 158 -25.97 22.87 -50.20
C GLN A 158 -26.90 23.12 -51.39
N ALA A 159 -26.60 24.19 -52.13
CA ALA A 159 -27.07 24.30 -53.50
C ALA A 159 -26.24 23.33 -54.34
N ASP A 160 -26.93 22.41 -55.01
CA ASP A 160 -26.37 21.56 -56.04
C ASP A 160 -25.81 22.46 -57.16
N VAL A 161 -24.49 22.55 -57.24
CA VAL A 161 -23.82 23.06 -58.43
C VAL A 161 -23.80 21.90 -59.43
N VAL A 162 -24.86 21.83 -60.23
CA VAL A 162 -24.86 21.11 -61.49
C VAL A 162 -24.39 22.10 -62.55
N GLN A 163 -23.18 21.89 -63.06
CA GLN A 163 -22.80 22.04 -64.47
C GLN A 163 -21.45 21.34 -64.70
#